data_AF-A0AAN0V9U2-F1
#
_entry.id   AF-A0AAN0V9U2-F1
#
_cell.length_a   1.000
_cell.length_b   1.000
_cell.length_c   1.000
_cell.angle_alpha   90.00
_cell.angle_beta   90.00
_cell.angle_gamma   90.00
#
_symmetry.space_group_name_H-M   'P 1'
#
loop_
_entity.id
_entity.type
_entity.pdbx_description
1 polymer ?
#
loop_
_entity_poly.entity_id
_entity_poly.type
_entity_poly.pdbx_seq_one_letter_code
_entity_poly.pdbx_strand_id
1 'polypeptide(L)'
;MHSRAVYQCLRETALGVRSLQVRARDGHGLVEVDIDGWQLTLAVDAEGLAHCVRCQSPEGLQADLEDWQRYGSNPTDLLSLWERTQLEKLLAG
;
A
#
# COMPACT_ATOMS: atom_id res chain seq x y z
N MET A 1 7.46 10.48 6.20
CA MET A 1 6.08 10.08 6.55
C MET A 1 6.14 8.81 7.42
N HIS A 2 5.15 8.53 8.29
CA HIS A 2 5.21 7.36 9.18
C HIS A 2 4.40 6.16 8.66
N SER A 3 4.89 4.93 8.90
CA SER A 3 4.24 3.70 8.46
C SER A 3 2.78 3.58 8.93
N ARG A 4 2.47 4.10 10.13
CA ARG A 4 1.10 4.12 10.66
C ARG A 4 0.11 4.91 9.80
N ALA A 5 0.54 6.01 9.18
CA ALA A 5 -0.36 6.82 8.35
C ALA A 5 -0.75 6.05 7.08
N VAL A 6 0.24 5.44 6.43
CA VAL A 6 0.03 4.61 5.24
C VAL A 6 -0.79 3.35 5.58
N TYR A 7 -0.50 2.71 6.71
CA TYR A 7 -1.30 1.59 7.22
C TYR A 7 -2.77 1.96 7.40
N GLN A 8 -3.09 3.12 7.98
CA GLN A 8 -4.49 3.54 8.15
C GLN A 8 -5.20 3.74 6.81
N CYS A 9 -4.50 4.32 5.82
CA CYS A 9 -5.01 4.44 4.45
C CYS A 9 -5.32 3.05 3.85
N LEU A 10 -4.39 2.10 3.97
CA LEU A 10 -4.57 0.73 3.49
C LEU A 10 -5.70 0.00 4.23
N ARG A 11 -5.79 0.15 5.55
CA ARG A 11 -6.87 -0.43 6.36
C ARG A 11 -8.24 0.13 5.99
N GLU A 12 -8.38 1.44 5.84
CA GLU A 12 -9.63 2.07 5.43
C GLU A 12 -10.07 1.58 4.05
N THR A 13 -9.11 1.35 3.16
CA THR A 13 -9.34 0.74 1.84
C THR A 13 -9.81 -0.71 1.97
N ALA A 14 -9.17 -1.52 2.81
CA ALA A 14 -9.56 -2.90 3.08
C ALA A 14 -10.99 -3.01 3.67
N LEU A 15 -11.38 -2.02 4.47
CA LEU A 15 -12.73 -1.90 5.05
C LEU A 15 -13.76 -1.35 4.04
N GLY A 16 -13.36 -0.96 2.84
CA GLY A 16 -14.23 -0.37 1.81
C GLY A 16 -14.63 1.09 2.09
N VAL A 17 -13.93 1.78 3.00
CA VAL A 17 -14.15 3.20 3.30
C VAL A 17 -13.52 4.08 2.22
N ARG A 18 -12.35 3.68 1.70
CA ARG A 18 -11.65 4.33 0.60
C ARG A 18 -11.68 3.49 -0.65
N SER A 19 -11.71 4.15 -1.81
CA SER A 19 -11.63 3.47 -3.10
C SER A 19 -10.17 3.33 -3.54
N LEU A 20 -9.81 2.14 -4.00
CA LEU A 20 -8.51 1.87 -4.61
C LEU A 20 -8.66 1.85 -6.13
N GLN A 21 -7.78 2.56 -6.83
CA GLN A 21 -7.66 2.51 -8.28
C GLN A 21 -6.27 2.05 -8.68
N VAL A 22 -6.18 0.97 -9.45
CA VAL A 22 -4.91 0.56 -10.07
C VAL A 22 -4.58 1.49 -11.23
N ARG A 23 -3.42 2.13 -11.17
CA ARG A 23 -2.92 3.09 -12.17
C ARG A 23 -2.01 2.41 -13.18
N ALA A 24 -1.15 1.52 -12.71
CA ALA A 24 -0.26 0.72 -13.53
C ALA A 24 0.10 -0.59 -12.83
N ARG A 25 0.48 -1.58 -13.63
CA ARG A 25 1.14 -2.80 -13.15
C ARG A 25 2.43 -2.92 -13.94
N ASP A 26 3.56 -3.07 -13.26
CA ASP A 26 4.78 -3.47 -13.92
C ASP A 26 4.80 -5.01 -14.08
N GLY A 27 5.55 -5.51 -15.05
CA GLY A 27 5.68 -6.95 -15.29
C GLY A 27 6.50 -7.69 -14.22
N HIS A 28 6.92 -7.00 -13.16
CA HIS A 28 7.81 -7.48 -12.10
C HIS A 28 7.12 -7.56 -10.73
N GLY A 29 5.79 -7.40 -10.69
CA GLY A 29 5.01 -7.52 -9.47
C GLY A 29 4.82 -6.21 -8.71
N LEU A 30 5.14 -5.05 -9.29
CA LEU A 30 4.76 -3.77 -8.72
C LEU A 30 3.42 -3.30 -9.28
N VAL A 31 2.59 -2.78 -8.39
CA VAL A 31 1.29 -2.19 -8.71
C VAL A 31 1.28 -0.77 -8.19
N GLU A 32 1.08 0.18 -9.09
CA GLU A 32 0.83 1.58 -8.75
C GLU A 32 -0.65 1.77 -8.49
N VAL A 33 -1.00 2.35 -7.35
CA VAL A 33 -2.39 2.59 -6.96
C VAL A 33 -2.59 4.03 -6.48
N ASP A 34 -3.79 4.54 -6.76
CA ASP A 34 -4.33 5.75 -6.14
C ASP A 34 -5.39 5.36 -5.11
N ILE A 35 -5.34 5.97 -3.93
CA ILE A 35 -6.32 5.81 -2.85
C ILE A 35 -6.68 7.19 -2.31
N ASP A 36 -7.73 7.80 -2.85
CA ASP A 36 -8.20 9.14 -2.46
C ASP A 36 -7.05 10.18 -2.43
N GLY A 37 -6.22 10.19 -3.48
CA GLY A 37 -5.08 11.09 -3.63
C GLY A 37 -3.77 10.57 -3.02
N TRP A 38 -3.79 9.46 -2.27
CA TRP A 38 -2.56 8.76 -1.89
C TRP A 38 -2.04 7.97 -3.08
N GLN A 39 -0.80 8.24 -3.51
CA GLN A 39 -0.13 7.44 -4.55
C GLN A 39 0.77 6.40 -3.88
N LEU A 40 0.53 5.12 -4.10
CA LEU A 40 1.35 4.04 -3.55
C LEU A 40 1.90 3.17 -4.67
N THR A 41 3.12 2.69 -4.47
CA THR A 41 3.68 1.56 -5.21
C THR A 41 3.72 0.37 -4.26
N LEU A 42 2.95 -0.67 -4.58
CA LEU A 42 2.84 -1.89 -3.80
C LEU A 42 3.53 -3.04 -4.55
N ALA A 43 4.38 -3.78 -3.87
CA ALA A 43 4.91 -5.02 -4.38
C ALA A 43 3.97 -6.18 -4.05
N VAL A 44 3.71 -6.99 -5.06
CA VAL A 44 2.88 -8.19 -5.03
C VAL A 44 3.72 -9.33 -5.59
N ASP A 45 3.80 -10.43 -4.85
CA ASP A 45 4.51 -11.64 -5.25
C ASP A 45 3.56 -12.84 -5.32
N ALA A 46 4.12 -14.05 -5.39
CA ALA A 46 3.35 -15.28 -5.45
C ALA A 46 2.47 -15.53 -4.21
N GLU A 47 2.79 -14.92 -3.06
CA GLU A 47 2.06 -15.01 -1.81
C GLU A 47 1.07 -13.84 -1.60
N GLY A 48 1.05 -12.85 -2.51
CA GLY A 48 0.14 -11.71 -2.47
C GLY A 48 0.84 -10.39 -2.14
N LEU A 49 0.20 -9.51 -1.37
CA LEU A 49 0.67 -8.15 -1.10
C LEU A 49 1.89 -8.15 -0.17
N ALA A 50 3.10 -8.06 -0.70
CA ALA A 50 4.33 -8.20 0.06
C ALA A 50 4.69 -6.93 0.85
N HIS A 51 4.92 -5.81 0.15
CA HIS A 51 5.44 -4.58 0.76
C HIS A 51 5.00 -3.30 0.06
N CYS A 52 4.88 -2.21 0.82
CA CYS A 52 4.80 -0.87 0.25
C CYS A 52 6.20 -0.39 -0.12
N VAL A 53 6.47 -0.21 -1.41
CA VAL A 53 7.77 0.25 -1.94
C VAL A 53 7.90 1.75 -1.76
N ARG A 54 6.85 2.49 -2.13
CA ARG A 54 6.80 3.96 -2.08
C ARG A 54 5.40 4.41 -1.76
N CYS A 55 5.29 5.55 -1.10
CA CYS A 55 4.05 6.23 -0.84
C CYS A 55 4.23 7.76 -0.97
N GLN A 56 3.22 8.43 -1.51
CA GLN A 56 3.06 9.87 -1.47
C GLN A 56 1.68 10.19 -0.90
N SER A 57 1.64 11.03 0.14
CA SER A 57 0.38 11.53 0.70
C SER A 57 -0.24 12.61 -0.19
N PRO A 58 -1.55 12.90 -0.04
CA PRO A 58 -2.22 13.97 -0.77
C PRO A 58 -1.56 15.35 -0.57
N GLU A 59 -0.92 15.56 0.57
CA GLU A 59 -0.18 16.78 0.92
C GLU A 59 1.23 16.81 0.29
N GLY A 60 1.60 15.78 -0.47
CA GLY A 60 2.88 15.67 -1.18
C GLY A 60 4.01 15.05 -0.37
N LEU A 61 3.76 14.61 0.87
CA LEU A 61 4.79 13.97 1.70
C LEU A 61 5.12 12.59 1.16
N GLN A 62 6.40 12.32 0.92
CA GLN A 62 6.86 11.04 0.39
C GLN A 62 7.50 10.18 1.49
N ALA A 63 7.44 8.87 1.28
CA ALA A 63 8.29 7.90 1.96
C ALA A 63 8.48 6.65 1.11
N ASP A 64 9.60 5.98 1.30
CA ASP A 64 9.98 4.77 0.56
C ASP A 64 10.57 3.68 1.47
N LEU A 65 11.15 2.64 0.86
CA LEU A 65 11.76 1.51 1.56
C LEU A 65 12.83 1.93 2.57
N GLU A 66 13.63 2.96 2.30
CA GLU A 66 14.67 3.43 3.22
C GLU A 66 14.03 4.09 4.45
N ASP A 67 12.95 4.85 4.26
CA ASP A 67 12.18 5.41 5.37
C ASP A 67 11.57 4.31 6.25
N TRP A 68 10.97 3.26 5.65
CA TRP A 68 10.36 2.17 6.41
C TRP A 68 11.37 1.42 7.28
N GLN A 69 12.57 1.18 6.76
CA GLN A 69 13.66 0.55 7.52
C GLN A 69 14.08 1.41 8.72
N ARG A 70 14.11 2.74 8.54
CA ARG A 70 14.47 3.68 9.62
C ARG A 70 13.44 3.72 10.74
N TYR A 71 12.15 3.59 10.43
CA TYR A 71 11.06 3.65 11.40
C TYR A 71 10.61 2.27 11.92
N GLY A 72 11.17 1.19 11.38
CA GLY A 72 11.16 -0.16 11.97
C GLY A 72 10.12 -1.14 11.43
N SER A 73 9.19 -0.73 10.56
CA SER A 73 8.23 -1.66 9.93
C SER A 73 7.66 -1.09 8.62
N ASN A 74 7.43 -1.95 7.63
CA ASN A 74 6.70 -1.57 6.43
C ASN A 74 5.21 -1.36 6.79
N PRO A 75 4.52 -0.40 6.14
CA PRO A 75 3.07 -0.25 6.30
C PRO A 75 2.27 -1.55 6.14
N THR A 76 2.69 -2.46 5.25
CA THR A 76 2.00 -3.73 4.99
C THR A 76 2.19 -4.74 6.13
N ASP A 77 3.29 -4.67 6.89
CA ASP A 77 3.56 -5.55 8.04
C ASP A 77 2.58 -5.31 9.20
N LEU A 78 1.93 -4.14 9.22
CA LEU A 78 0.96 -3.76 10.23
C LEU A 78 -0.45 -4.28 9.93
N LEU A 79 -0.68 -4.80 8.72
CA LEU A 79 -1.98 -5.32 8.32
C LEU A 79 -2.23 -6.68 8.97
N SER A 80 -3.46 -6.89 9.42
CA SER A 80 -3.96 -8.24 9.69
C SER A 80 -4.09 -9.05 8.41
N LEU A 81 -4.12 -10.38 8.55
CA LEU A 81 -4.34 -11.29 7.42
C LEU A 81 -5.64 -10.97 6.65
N TRP A 82 -6.70 -10.59 7.36
CA TRP A 82 -7.98 -10.23 6.74
C TRP A 82 -7.87 -8.95 5.91
N GLU A 83 -7.25 -7.89 6.46
CA GLU A 83 -7.08 -6.61 5.74
C GLU A 83 -6.23 -6.81 4.48
N ARG A 84 -5.13 -7.56 4.61
CA ARG A 84 -4.25 -7.92 3.50
C ARG A 84 -5.00 -8.68 2.40
N THR A 85 -5.80 -9.68 2.78
CA THR A 85 -6.62 -10.47 1.83
C THR A 85 -7.64 -9.60 1.09
N GLN A 86 -8.24 -8.58 1.72
CA GLN A 86 -9.15 -7.68 1.02
C GLN A 86 -8.42 -6.80 0.01
N LEU A 87 -7.26 -6.26 0.38
CA LEU A 87 -6.44 -5.46 -0.53
C LEU A 87 -5.99 -6.29 -1.73
N GLU A 88 -5.56 -7.53 -1.53
CA GLU A 88 -5.19 -8.44 -2.62
C GLU A 88 -6.35 -8.69 -3.60
N LYS A 89 -7.58 -8.82 -3.11
CA LYS A 89 -8.77 -8.93 -3.99
C LYS A 89 -9.01 -7.67 -4.81
N LEU A 90 -8.84 -6.49 -4.21
CA LEU A 90 -8.96 -5.21 -4.92
C LEU A 90 -7.85 -5.06 -5.97
N LEU A 91 -6.64 -5.51 -5.66
CA LEU A 91 -5.49 -5.54 -6.56
C LEU A 91 -5.60 -6.61 -7.65
N ALA A 92 -6.41 -7.65 -7.45
CA ALA A 92 -6.68 -8.68 -8.47
C ALA A 92 -7.78 -8.26 -9.47
N GLY A 93 -8.48 -7.15 -9.20
CA GLY A 93 -9.56 -6.61 -10.02
C GLY A 93 -9.25 -6.48 -11.50
#